data_AF-A0A9E0MNW8-F1
#
_entry.id   AF-A0A9E0MNW8-F1
#
_cell.length_a   1.000
_cell.length_b   1.000
_cell.length_c   1.000
_cell.angle_alpha   90.00
_cell.angle_beta   90.00
_cell.angle_gamma   90.00
#
_symmetry.space_group_name_H-M   'P 1'
#
loop_
_entity.id
_entity.type
_entity.pdbx_description
1 polymer ?
#
loop_
_entity_poly.entity_id
_entity_poly.type
_entity_poly.pdbx_seq_one_letter_code
_entity_poly.pdbx_strand_id
1 'polypeptide(L)'
;MASRGDQLLDDAIAALRDTAPADDVVVDATRRRLAEATARRPRRRWRLRLPIIGGTLAGATLAWAAATDRLAPALERVGVPTPTTPLVSSAPSPGPSARAAAPPPTTAVAAPTLVTPAPPASPFAPQASASPPATASPTRSASPTHAPTHAPRPPRLAPSPSVAAATPPPSVDADAASADLAAYRHAHRLHFAGGAAAERLAAWDRYLADHPAGAFAIEARYNRALVLIQLERRAEAAAALAPFAAGAIADGYRQREATSLRAALGTP
;
A
#
# COMPACT_ATOMS: atom_id res chain seq x y z
N MET A 1 12.36 -10.57 13.13
CA MET A 1 13.10 -10.17 11.91
C MET A 1 12.04 -9.74 10.91
N ALA A 2 12.11 -8.52 10.34
CA ALA A 2 11.21 -8.16 9.24
C ALA A 2 11.48 -9.14 8.07
N SER A 3 10.42 -9.57 7.36
CA SER A 3 10.61 -10.36 6.14
C SER A 3 11.40 -9.52 5.13
N ARG A 4 12.25 -10.17 4.33
CA ARG A 4 13.02 -9.49 3.27
C ARG A 4 12.07 -8.82 2.27
N GLY A 5 10.86 -9.37 2.09
CA GLY A 5 9.77 -8.75 1.33
C GLY A 5 9.29 -7.41 1.92
N ASP A 6 9.11 -7.32 3.23
CA ASP A 6 8.71 -6.08 3.90
C ASP A 6 9.79 -5.00 3.74
N GLN A 7 11.06 -5.37 3.90
CA GLN A 7 12.19 -4.45 3.68
C GLN A 7 12.26 -3.93 2.25
N LEU A 8 12.05 -4.79 1.24
CA LEU A 8 12.02 -4.34 -0.17
C LEU A 8 10.86 -3.39 -0.46
N LEU A 9 9.71 -3.59 0.17
CA LEU A 9 8.58 -2.69 0.01
C LEU A 9 8.85 -1.34 0.68
N ASP A 10 9.41 -1.35 1.88
CA ASP A 10 9.80 -0.14 2.60
C ASP A 10 10.89 0.63 1.85
N ASP A 11 11.89 -0.06 1.30
CA ASP A 11 12.96 0.54 0.47
C ASP A 11 12.40 1.14 -0.82
N ALA A 12 11.46 0.46 -1.48
CA ALA A 12 10.80 0.99 -2.68
C ALA A 12 9.92 2.21 -2.37
N ILE A 13 9.19 2.19 -1.24
CA ILE A 13 8.41 3.34 -0.77
C ILE A 13 9.34 4.51 -0.42
N ALA A 14 10.48 4.25 0.22
CA ALA A 14 11.50 5.25 0.52
C ALA A 14 12.09 5.86 -0.76
N ALA A 15 12.46 5.02 -1.74
CA ALA A 15 12.98 5.47 -3.04
C ALA A 15 11.96 6.31 -3.83
N LEU A 16 10.67 5.97 -3.75
CA LEU A 16 9.60 6.79 -4.34
C LEU A 16 9.45 8.15 -3.65
N ARG A 17 9.72 8.22 -2.35
CA ARG A 17 9.69 9.46 -1.58
C ARG A 17 10.88 10.37 -1.90
N ASP A 18 12.07 9.79 -2.07
CA ASP A 18 13.31 10.52 -2.38
C ASP A 18 13.37 11.01 -3.83
N THR A 19 12.65 10.36 -4.75
CA THR A 19 12.58 10.76 -6.16
C THR A 19 11.39 11.64 -6.51
N ALA A 20 10.59 12.04 -5.52
CA ALA A 20 9.60 13.11 -5.66
C ALA A 20 10.31 14.46 -5.51
N PRO A 21 10.34 15.32 -6.55
CA PRO A 21 10.94 16.65 -6.42
C PRO A 21 10.21 17.42 -5.31
N ALA A 22 10.98 18.00 -4.39
CA ALA A 22 10.47 18.74 -3.23
C ALA A 22 9.65 20.00 -3.60
N ASP A 23 9.56 20.34 -4.89
CA ASP A 23 8.91 21.53 -5.43
C ASP A 23 7.54 21.25 -6.10
N ASP A 24 6.81 20.24 -5.66
CA ASP A 24 5.43 20.07 -6.13
C ASP A 24 4.47 20.96 -5.32
N VAL A 25 4.55 22.27 -5.59
CA VAL A 25 3.71 23.35 -5.01
C VAL A 25 2.20 23.01 -5.08
N VAL A 26 1.81 22.17 -6.03
CA VAL A 26 0.43 21.67 -6.22
C VAL A 26 0.01 20.69 -5.14
N VAL A 27 0.92 19.84 -4.66
CA VAL A 27 0.66 18.86 -3.58
C VAL A 27 0.50 19.57 -2.24
N ASP A 28 1.32 20.58 -1.96
CA ASP A 28 1.21 21.38 -0.73
C ASP A 28 -0.02 22.28 -0.70
N ALA A 29 -0.43 22.84 -1.86
CA ALA A 29 -1.69 23.55 -1.99
C ALA A 29 -2.90 22.63 -1.72
N THR A 30 -2.81 21.38 -2.16
CA THR A 30 -3.87 20.37 -1.94
C THR A 30 -3.92 19.93 -0.48
N ARG A 31 -2.78 19.73 0.18
CA ARG A 31 -2.70 19.45 1.62
C ARG A 31 -3.26 20.59 2.48
N ARG A 32 -2.96 21.85 2.14
CA ARG A 32 -3.57 23.01 2.82
C ARG A 32 -5.08 23.06 2.66
N ARG A 33 -5.60 22.83 1.45
CA ARG A 33 -7.06 22.77 1.21
C ARG A 33 -7.76 21.68 2.04
N LEU A 34 -7.14 20.50 2.16
CA LEU A 34 -7.68 19.40 2.97
C LEU A 34 -7.64 19.68 4.47
N ALA A 35 -6.56 20.32 4.96
CA ALA A 35 -6.45 20.75 6.36
C ALA A 35 -7.50 21.83 6.70
N GLU A 36 -7.74 22.78 5.80
CA GLU A 36 -8.76 23.82 5.97
C GLU A 36 -10.20 23.26 5.88
N ALA A 37 -10.44 22.29 4.99
CA ALA A 37 -11.74 21.64 4.86
C ALA A 37 -12.11 20.81 6.10
N THR A 38 -11.14 20.22 6.78
CA THR A 38 -11.35 19.44 7.99
C THR A 38 -11.49 20.32 9.25
N ALA A 39 -10.85 21.48 9.28
CA ALA A 39 -10.97 22.45 10.37
C ALA A 39 -12.36 23.11 10.50
N ARG A 40 -13.17 23.10 9.42
CA ARG A 40 -14.49 23.77 9.38
C ARG A 40 -15.66 22.91 9.85
N ARG A 41 -15.46 21.68 10.35
CA ARG A 41 -16.59 20.89 10.88
C ARG A 41 -17.07 21.49 12.22
N PRO A 42 -18.32 22.00 12.30
CA PRO A 42 -18.84 22.54 13.54
C PRO A 42 -18.96 21.42 14.57
N ARG A 43 -18.27 21.59 15.71
CA ARG A 43 -18.38 20.76 16.93
C ARG A 43 -19.79 20.90 17.53
N ARG A 44 -20.82 20.42 16.83
CA ARG A 44 -22.21 20.42 17.31
C ARG A 44 -22.41 19.21 18.22
N ARG A 45 -22.09 19.43 19.49
CA ARG A 45 -22.67 18.79 20.68
C ARG A 45 -22.73 17.24 20.66
N TRP A 46 -21.58 16.61 20.83
CA TRP A 46 -21.47 15.22 21.31
C TRP A 46 -20.99 15.18 22.78
N ARG A 47 -21.49 16.12 23.60
CA ARG A 47 -21.32 16.11 25.06
C ARG A 47 -22.51 15.37 25.68
N LEU A 48 -22.47 14.05 25.65
CA LEU A 48 -22.82 13.17 26.77
C LEU A 48 -22.63 11.70 26.32
N ARG A 49 -21.87 10.95 27.14
CA ARG A 49 -21.68 9.47 27.15
C ARG A 49 -20.53 8.92 26.30
N LEU A 50 -19.31 8.88 26.87
CA LEU A 50 -18.70 7.68 27.47
C LEU A 50 -17.23 7.98 27.88
N PRO A 51 -16.85 7.80 29.16
CA PRO A 51 -15.46 7.75 29.58
C PRO A 51 -14.85 6.35 29.32
N ILE A 52 -13.53 6.25 29.38
CA ILE A 52 -12.67 5.05 29.26
C ILE A 52 -12.19 4.73 27.82
N ILE A 53 -11.26 5.53 27.28
CA ILE A 53 -10.18 5.05 26.41
C ILE A 53 -8.94 5.91 26.70
N GLY A 54 -8.25 5.60 27.80
CA GLY A 54 -7.00 6.23 28.19
C GLY A 54 -6.19 5.20 28.97
N GLY A 55 -5.62 4.23 28.28
CA GLY A 55 -4.88 3.15 28.94
C GLY A 55 -4.41 1.98 28.06
N THR A 56 -4.70 1.94 26.77
CA THR A 56 -4.36 0.79 25.91
C THR A 56 -3.32 1.07 24.82
N LEU A 57 -2.73 2.27 24.79
CA LEU A 57 -1.64 2.59 23.85
C LEU A 57 -0.23 2.37 24.41
N ALA A 58 -0.08 1.96 25.67
CA ALA A 58 1.20 1.53 26.25
C ALA A 58 1.34 -0.01 26.34
N GLY A 59 0.25 -0.77 26.29
CA GLY A 59 0.29 -2.24 26.40
C GLY A 59 0.71 -2.94 25.10
N ALA A 60 0.38 -2.37 23.94
CA ALA A 60 0.66 -2.98 22.64
C ALA A 60 2.17 -2.99 22.29
N THR A 61 2.94 -2.05 22.82
CA THR A 61 4.40 -1.97 22.61
C THR A 61 5.18 -2.90 23.54
N LEU A 62 4.71 -3.14 24.76
CA LEU A 62 5.38 -4.05 25.70
C LEU A 62 5.13 -5.54 25.38
N ALA A 63 3.94 -5.91 24.86
CA ALA A 63 3.67 -7.28 24.43
C ALA A 63 4.48 -7.69 23.19
N TRP A 64 4.77 -6.76 22.28
CA TRP A 64 5.59 -7.00 21.08
C TRP A 64 7.08 -7.19 21.39
N ALA A 65 7.58 -6.57 22.46
CA ALA A 65 8.99 -6.60 22.85
C ALA A 65 9.35 -7.80 23.75
N ALA A 66 8.38 -8.36 24.50
CA ALA A 66 8.56 -9.59 25.27
C ALA A 66 8.64 -10.86 24.39
N ALA A 67 8.00 -10.85 23.22
CA ALA A 67 7.98 -11.99 22.29
C ALA A 67 9.23 -12.10 21.38
N THR A 68 10.12 -11.10 21.40
CA THR A 68 11.27 -11.01 20.48
C THR A 68 12.64 -11.09 21.16
N ASP A 69 12.67 -11.32 22.48
CA ASP A 69 13.91 -11.40 23.29
C ASP A 69 14.82 -10.15 23.19
N ARG A 70 14.25 -9.01 22.77
CA ARG A 70 14.95 -7.73 22.57
C ARG A 70 14.71 -6.70 23.67
N LEU A 71 14.07 -7.12 24.77
CA LEU A 71 13.71 -6.22 25.87
C LEU A 71 14.94 -5.72 26.66
N ALA A 72 15.94 -6.58 26.84
CA ALA A 72 17.13 -6.29 27.65
C ALA A 72 17.96 -5.08 27.13
N PRO A 73 18.36 -5.00 25.85
CA PRO A 73 19.15 -3.86 25.36
C PRO A 73 18.34 -2.55 25.22
N ALA A 74 17.01 -2.62 25.19
CA ALA A 74 16.15 -1.45 25.10
C ALA A 74 15.91 -0.78 26.46
N LEU A 75 15.79 -1.58 27.52
CA LEU A 75 15.65 -1.08 28.90
C LEU A 75 16.95 -0.48 29.45
N GLU A 76 18.10 -1.02 29.03
CA GLU A 76 19.43 -0.52 29.43
C GLU A 76 19.71 0.91 28.91
N ARG A 77 19.13 1.29 27.75
CA ARG A 77 19.22 2.67 27.24
C ARG A 77 18.31 3.67 27.94
N VAL A 78 17.29 3.20 28.66
CA VAL A 78 16.31 4.06 29.35
C VAL A 78 16.66 4.22 30.83
N GLY A 79 17.74 3.58 31.31
CA GLY A 79 18.22 3.75 32.69
C GLY A 79 17.26 3.23 33.75
N VAL A 80 16.34 2.33 33.38
CA VAL A 80 15.38 1.74 34.32
C VAL A 80 16.08 0.58 35.03
N PRO A 81 16.22 0.62 36.38
CA PRO A 81 16.84 -0.48 37.11
C PRO A 81 15.98 -1.74 36.98
N THR A 82 16.51 -2.77 36.31
CA THR A 82 15.82 -4.05 36.14
C THR A 82 15.82 -4.84 37.46
N PRO A 83 14.68 -5.36 37.93
CA PRO A 83 14.64 -6.24 39.09
C PRO A 83 15.27 -7.60 38.77
N THR A 84 16.40 -7.88 39.40
CA THR A 84 17.07 -9.19 39.42
C THR A 84 16.11 -10.23 39.99
N THR A 85 15.61 -11.13 39.14
CA THR A 85 14.78 -12.26 39.56
C THR A 85 15.48 -13.57 39.16
N PRO A 86 15.66 -14.53 40.08
CA PRO A 86 16.54 -15.68 39.90
C PRO A 86 16.00 -16.74 38.91
N LEU A 87 16.94 -17.34 38.16
CA LEU A 87 16.73 -18.48 37.27
C LEU A 87 16.08 -19.66 37.99
N VAL A 88 14.94 -20.13 37.49
CA VAL A 88 14.50 -21.52 37.69
C VAL A 88 14.93 -22.32 36.47
N SER A 89 15.99 -23.09 36.69
CA SER A 89 16.47 -24.17 35.82
C SER A 89 15.46 -25.32 35.86
N SER A 90 14.99 -25.78 34.71
CA SER A 90 14.31 -27.07 34.60
C SER A 90 14.74 -27.77 33.31
N ALA A 91 15.21 -28.98 33.54
CA ALA A 91 16.01 -29.89 32.74
C ALA A 91 15.23 -30.56 31.58
N PRO A 92 15.90 -31.39 30.74
CA PRO A 92 15.43 -31.80 29.43
C PRO A 92 14.68 -33.14 29.45
N SER A 93 13.95 -33.44 28.36
CA SER A 93 13.43 -34.78 28.10
C SER A 93 13.80 -35.23 26.67
N PRO A 94 14.58 -36.33 26.52
CA PRO A 94 14.88 -36.94 25.23
C PRO A 94 13.92 -38.10 24.93
N GLY A 95 13.47 -38.20 23.68
CA GLY A 95 12.74 -39.37 23.17
C GLY A 95 13.06 -39.59 21.69
N PRO A 96 13.83 -40.64 21.34
CA PRO A 96 14.12 -40.99 19.95
C PRO A 96 13.17 -42.10 19.46
N SER A 97 12.47 -41.88 18.35
CA SER A 97 11.87 -42.91 17.49
C SER A 97 11.10 -42.23 16.35
N ALA A 98 11.09 -42.69 15.11
CA ALA A 98 11.83 -43.73 14.42
C ALA A 98 11.48 -43.58 12.93
N ARG A 99 12.36 -44.13 12.11
CA ARG A 99 12.06 -44.77 10.81
C ARG A 99 11.93 -43.86 9.58
N ALA A 100 13.09 -43.77 8.95
CA ALA A 100 13.29 -43.62 7.51
C ALA A 100 12.27 -44.39 6.66
N ALA A 101 11.70 -43.70 5.68
CA ALA A 101 11.16 -44.28 4.46
C ALA A 101 11.85 -43.58 3.27
N ALA A 102 12.34 -44.42 2.36
CA ALA A 102 13.25 -44.11 1.27
C ALA A 102 12.63 -43.24 0.16
N PRO A 103 13.47 -42.54 -0.63
CA PRO A 103 13.02 -41.78 -1.80
C PRO A 103 12.78 -42.67 -3.04
N PRO A 104 11.78 -42.37 -3.89
CA PRO A 104 11.69 -42.94 -5.24
C PRO A 104 12.66 -42.26 -6.23
N PRO A 105 13.01 -42.95 -7.33
CA PRO A 105 14.15 -42.61 -8.19
C PRO A 105 13.94 -41.36 -9.06
N THR A 106 15.04 -40.62 -9.18
CA THR A 106 15.32 -39.54 -10.11
C THR A 106 15.17 -40.01 -11.56
N THR A 107 14.20 -39.44 -12.29
CA THR A 107 14.18 -39.54 -13.75
C THR A 107 15.02 -38.38 -14.30
N ALA A 108 16.21 -38.71 -14.78
CA ALA A 108 17.10 -37.80 -15.50
C ALA A 108 16.48 -37.49 -16.87
N VAL A 109 16.11 -36.23 -17.09
CA VAL A 109 15.72 -35.71 -18.41
C VAL A 109 16.77 -34.69 -18.86
N ALA A 110 17.13 -34.82 -20.12
CA ALA A 110 18.31 -34.28 -20.79
C ALA A 110 18.50 -32.75 -20.65
N ALA A 111 19.77 -32.37 -20.52
CA ALA A 111 20.26 -31.00 -20.59
C ALA A 111 20.10 -30.45 -22.03
N PRO A 112 19.52 -29.26 -22.23
CA PRO A 112 19.67 -28.52 -23.47
C PRO A 112 21.03 -27.80 -23.49
N THR A 113 21.73 -27.98 -24.60
CA THR A 113 23.02 -27.38 -24.97
C THR A 113 22.98 -25.85 -24.86
N LEU A 114 23.91 -25.29 -24.07
CA LEU A 114 24.23 -23.86 -24.04
C LEU A 114 24.79 -23.43 -25.40
N VAL A 115 24.03 -22.63 -26.14
CA VAL A 115 24.58 -21.80 -27.22
C VAL A 115 24.92 -20.44 -26.61
N THR A 116 26.21 -20.18 -26.46
CA THR A 116 26.77 -18.88 -26.07
C THR A 116 26.89 -18.00 -27.32
N PRO A 117 26.04 -16.98 -27.54
CA PRO A 117 26.30 -15.98 -28.56
C PRO A 117 27.42 -15.05 -28.11
N ALA A 118 28.38 -14.84 -29.02
CA ALA A 118 29.55 -14.00 -28.87
C ALA A 118 29.19 -12.51 -28.68
N PRO A 119 29.98 -11.76 -27.89
CA PRO A 119 29.78 -10.31 -27.73
C PRO A 119 30.32 -9.55 -28.96
N PRO A 120 29.56 -8.63 -29.57
CA PRO A 120 30.15 -7.59 -30.39
C PRO A 120 30.75 -6.51 -29.48
N ALA A 121 32.04 -6.28 -29.67
CA ALA A 121 32.79 -5.19 -29.09
C ALA A 121 32.42 -3.83 -29.69
N SER A 122 32.82 -2.78 -28.97
CA SER A 122 33.31 -1.47 -29.47
C SER A 122 32.44 -0.25 -29.05
N PRO A 123 32.98 0.99 -29.13
CA PRO A 123 33.61 1.64 -27.99
C PRO A 123 33.13 3.11 -27.82
N PHE A 124 33.63 3.78 -26.78
CA PHE A 124 33.90 5.23 -26.73
C PHE A 124 32.84 6.24 -27.21
N ALA A 125 32.30 7.03 -26.26
CA ALA A 125 32.35 8.49 -26.33
C ALA A 125 32.00 9.13 -24.97
N PRO A 126 32.80 10.07 -24.44
CA PRO A 126 32.41 10.95 -23.35
C PRO A 126 31.53 12.09 -23.89
N GLN A 127 30.28 12.19 -23.46
CA GLN A 127 29.47 13.39 -23.70
C GLN A 127 29.52 14.32 -22.50
N ALA A 128 29.85 15.56 -22.83
CA ALA A 128 30.19 16.66 -21.95
C ALA A 128 29.02 17.11 -21.07
N SER A 129 29.37 17.50 -19.85
CA SER A 129 28.55 18.29 -18.94
C SER A 129 28.12 19.61 -19.62
N ALA A 130 26.82 19.76 -19.85
CA ALA A 130 26.21 21.06 -20.10
C ALA A 130 25.44 21.48 -18.84
N SER A 131 25.96 22.49 -18.15
CA SER A 131 25.29 23.17 -17.05
C SER A 131 24.04 23.92 -17.57
N PRO A 132 22.86 23.78 -16.95
CA PRO A 132 21.73 24.64 -17.26
C PRO A 132 21.87 26.02 -16.60
N PRO A 133 21.33 27.08 -17.22
CA PRO A 133 21.39 28.46 -16.74
C PRO A 133 20.45 28.72 -15.55
N ALA A 134 20.86 29.68 -14.72
CA ALA A 134 20.10 30.21 -13.59
C ALA A 134 18.71 30.73 -14.03
N THR A 135 17.65 30.17 -13.43
CA THR A 135 16.28 30.65 -13.62
C THR A 135 15.96 31.68 -12.56
N ALA A 136 15.57 32.87 -13.01
CA ALA A 136 15.20 34.02 -12.20
C ALA A 136 13.96 33.76 -11.32
N SER A 137 14.00 34.30 -10.11
CA SER A 137 12.91 34.28 -9.13
C SER A 137 11.66 35.01 -9.64
N PRO A 138 10.46 34.41 -9.58
CA PRO A 138 9.22 35.12 -9.89
C PRO A 138 8.79 36.05 -8.74
N THR A 139 8.53 37.29 -9.11
CA THR A 139 7.93 38.35 -8.29
C THR A 139 6.54 37.95 -7.80
N ARG A 140 6.33 38.01 -6.48
CA ARG A 140 5.03 37.80 -5.83
C ARG A 140 4.04 38.88 -6.26
N SER A 141 3.05 38.50 -7.05
CA SER A 141 1.88 39.33 -7.36
C SER A 141 0.85 39.20 -6.22
N ALA A 142 0.51 40.33 -5.60
CA ALA A 142 -0.45 40.43 -4.50
C ALA A 142 -1.87 40.08 -5.00
N SER A 143 -2.57 39.20 -4.28
CA SER A 143 -3.98 38.92 -4.52
C SER A 143 -4.87 39.97 -3.84
N PRO A 144 -5.90 40.52 -4.53
CA PRO A 144 -6.87 41.43 -3.94
C PRO A 144 -7.87 40.68 -3.04
N THR A 145 -8.06 41.23 -1.84
CA THR A 145 -9.12 40.85 -0.89
C THR A 145 -10.49 41.25 -1.46
N HIS A 146 -11.23 40.29 -2.01
CA HIS A 146 -12.65 40.47 -2.30
C HIS A 146 -13.50 40.10 -1.08
N ALA A 147 -14.19 41.09 -0.54
CA ALA A 147 -15.21 40.92 0.49
C ALA A 147 -16.45 40.22 -0.08
N PRO A 148 -17.09 39.30 0.68
CA PRO A 148 -18.32 38.64 0.23
C PRO A 148 -19.53 39.58 0.35
N THR A 149 -20.05 40.03 -0.79
CA THR A 149 -21.37 40.67 -0.91
C THR A 149 -22.45 39.62 -0.67
N HIS A 150 -23.18 39.74 0.45
CA HIS A 150 -24.37 38.96 0.74
C HIS A 150 -25.52 39.36 -0.20
N ALA A 151 -25.85 38.51 -1.16
CA ALA A 151 -27.07 38.64 -1.96
C ALA A 151 -28.31 38.16 -1.16
N PRO A 152 -29.46 38.86 -1.27
CA PRO A 152 -30.68 38.50 -0.57
C PRO A 152 -31.29 37.20 -1.12
N ARG A 153 -31.73 36.37 -0.18
CA ARG A 153 -32.35 35.05 -0.40
C ARG A 153 -33.72 35.22 -1.08
N PRO A 154 -33.98 34.58 -2.24
CA PRO A 154 -35.28 34.69 -2.90
C PRO A 154 -36.41 34.03 -2.07
N PRO A 155 -37.66 34.51 -2.22
CA PRO A 155 -38.81 33.99 -1.50
C PRO A 155 -39.09 32.53 -1.85
N ARG A 156 -39.38 31.75 -0.81
CA ARG A 156 -39.68 30.32 -0.88
C ARG A 156 -41.05 30.11 -1.54
N LEU A 157 -41.04 29.67 -2.80
CA LEU A 157 -42.23 29.18 -3.50
C LEU A 157 -42.78 27.93 -2.80
N ALA A 158 -44.10 27.82 -2.78
CA ALA A 158 -44.88 26.80 -2.09
C ALA A 158 -44.52 25.37 -2.51
N PRO A 159 -44.70 24.36 -1.62
CA PRO A 159 -44.40 22.97 -1.93
C PRO A 159 -45.34 22.43 -3.01
N SER A 160 -44.78 22.06 -4.17
CA SER A 160 -45.51 21.32 -5.22
C SER A 160 -46.04 19.98 -4.67
N PRO A 161 -47.23 19.55 -5.11
CA PRO A 161 -47.82 18.28 -4.67
C PRO A 161 -46.90 17.12 -5.01
N SER A 162 -46.61 16.32 -3.98
CA SER A 162 -45.78 15.12 -4.05
C SER A 162 -46.47 14.09 -4.94
N VAL A 163 -46.02 13.98 -6.19
CA VAL A 163 -46.36 12.85 -7.06
C VAL A 163 -45.70 11.63 -6.42
N ALA A 164 -46.51 10.69 -5.96
CA ALA A 164 -46.06 9.42 -5.40
C ALA A 164 -45.16 8.72 -6.44
N ALA A 165 -43.86 8.77 -6.20
CA ALA A 165 -42.86 8.19 -7.08
C ALA A 165 -43.02 6.67 -7.06
N ALA A 166 -43.55 6.12 -8.16
CA ALA A 166 -43.50 4.69 -8.41
C ALA A 166 -42.04 4.24 -8.35
N THR A 167 -41.74 3.28 -7.48
CA THR A 167 -40.40 2.69 -7.38
C THR A 167 -40.07 2.03 -8.72
N PRO A 168 -39.02 2.48 -9.44
CA PRO A 168 -38.62 1.83 -10.67
C PRO A 168 -38.22 0.38 -10.37
N PRO A 169 -38.50 -0.58 -11.27
CA PRO A 169 -38.09 -1.96 -11.09
C PRO A 169 -36.56 -2.05 -10.95
N PRO A 170 -36.04 -2.98 -10.13
CA PRO A 170 -34.60 -3.15 -9.97
C PRO A 170 -33.97 -3.53 -11.31
N SER A 171 -33.08 -2.66 -11.81
CA SER A 171 -32.29 -2.95 -13.00
C SER A 171 -31.17 -3.93 -12.63
N VAL A 172 -31.06 -5.04 -13.37
CA VAL A 172 -30.03 -6.07 -13.18
C VAL A 172 -28.61 -5.47 -13.14
N ASP A 173 -28.36 -4.39 -13.88
CA ASP A 173 -27.08 -3.68 -13.89
C ASP A 173 -26.73 -3.01 -12.55
N ALA A 174 -27.73 -2.53 -11.81
CA ALA A 174 -27.52 -1.91 -10.51
C ALA A 174 -27.09 -2.95 -9.46
N ASP A 175 -27.66 -4.16 -9.54
CA ASP A 175 -27.30 -5.27 -8.67
C ASP A 175 -25.88 -5.78 -8.96
N ALA A 176 -25.51 -5.89 -10.24
CA ALA A 176 -24.15 -6.27 -10.64
C ALA A 176 -23.10 -5.23 -10.19
N ALA A 177 -23.37 -3.93 -10.36
CA ALA A 177 -22.50 -2.86 -9.89
C ALA A 177 -22.37 -2.84 -8.35
N SER A 178 -23.45 -3.16 -7.64
CA SER A 178 -23.44 -3.30 -6.18
C SER A 178 -22.57 -4.48 -5.74
N ALA A 179 -22.67 -5.63 -6.42
CA ALA A 179 -21.85 -6.81 -6.15
C ALA A 179 -20.35 -6.55 -6.38
N ASP A 180 -19.99 -5.92 -7.51
CA ASP A 180 -18.61 -5.49 -7.84
C ASP A 180 -18.02 -4.62 -6.71
N LEU A 181 -18.75 -3.57 -6.33
CA LEU A 181 -18.31 -2.67 -5.26
C LEU A 181 -18.19 -3.36 -3.89
N ALA A 182 -19.10 -4.30 -3.58
CA ALA A 182 -19.04 -5.07 -2.33
C ALA A 182 -17.81 -5.98 -2.28
N ALA A 183 -17.52 -6.70 -3.37
CA ALA A 183 -16.35 -7.57 -3.50
C ALA A 183 -15.04 -6.75 -3.40
N TYR A 184 -14.96 -5.62 -4.10
CA TYR A 184 -13.80 -4.72 -4.02
C TYR A 184 -13.58 -4.21 -2.59
N ARG A 185 -14.64 -3.74 -1.91
CA ARG A 185 -14.55 -3.25 -0.52
C ARG A 185 -14.07 -4.31 0.44
N HIS A 186 -14.46 -5.57 0.24
CA HIS A 186 -14.00 -6.67 1.07
C HIS A 186 -12.48 -6.88 0.94
N ALA A 187 -11.97 -7.01 -0.30
CA ALA A 187 -10.54 -7.16 -0.55
C ALA A 187 -9.73 -5.94 -0.09
N HIS A 188 -10.24 -4.73 -0.35
CA HIS A 188 -9.63 -3.48 0.11
C HIS A 188 -9.56 -3.41 1.64
N ARG A 189 -10.62 -3.79 2.38
CA ARG A 189 -10.56 -3.84 3.85
C ARG A 189 -9.50 -4.80 4.34
N LEU A 190 -9.43 -6.01 3.80
CA LEU A 190 -8.37 -6.97 4.19
C LEU A 190 -6.98 -6.39 3.92
N HIS A 191 -6.80 -5.69 2.79
CA HIS A 191 -5.54 -5.07 2.40
C HIS A 191 -5.04 -4.04 3.41
N PHE A 192 -5.92 -3.14 3.87
CA PHE A 192 -5.53 -1.99 4.71
C PHE A 192 -5.79 -2.20 6.21
N ALA A 193 -6.68 -3.10 6.62
CA ALA A 193 -6.97 -3.38 8.02
C ALA A 193 -6.04 -4.43 8.66
N GLY A 194 -5.03 -4.91 7.93
CA GLY A 194 -3.99 -5.80 8.47
C GLY A 194 -4.31 -7.30 8.42
N GLY A 195 -4.98 -7.79 7.37
CA GLY A 195 -5.16 -9.23 7.15
C GLY A 195 -3.84 -9.94 6.79
N ALA A 196 -3.77 -11.27 6.99
CA ALA A 196 -2.59 -12.04 6.59
C ALA A 196 -2.34 -11.90 5.08
N ALA A 197 -1.08 -11.88 4.64
CA ALA A 197 -0.75 -11.64 3.23
C ALA A 197 -1.40 -12.69 2.28
N ALA A 198 -1.48 -13.96 2.70
CA ALA A 198 -2.17 -15.00 1.95
C ALA A 198 -3.69 -14.76 1.81
N GLU A 199 -4.34 -14.30 2.87
CA GLU A 199 -5.78 -13.96 2.85
C GLU A 199 -6.05 -12.77 1.95
N ARG A 200 -5.20 -11.74 2.02
CA ARG A 200 -5.26 -10.57 1.15
C ARG A 200 -5.12 -10.98 -0.32
N LEU A 201 -4.20 -11.88 -0.63
CA LEU A 201 -4.03 -12.39 -1.99
C LEU A 201 -5.27 -13.15 -2.47
N ALA A 202 -5.79 -14.06 -1.65
CA ALA A 202 -6.99 -14.83 -1.98
C ALA A 202 -8.22 -13.94 -2.22
N ALA A 203 -8.35 -12.83 -1.48
CA ALA A 203 -9.43 -11.87 -1.68
C ALA A 203 -9.31 -11.12 -3.03
N TRP A 204 -8.09 -10.73 -3.41
CA TRP A 204 -7.86 -10.11 -4.74
C TRP A 204 -8.04 -11.10 -5.88
N ASP A 205 -7.58 -12.35 -5.72
CA ASP A 205 -7.79 -13.42 -6.70
C ASP A 205 -9.29 -13.66 -6.94
N ARG A 206 -10.08 -13.75 -5.86
CA ARG A 206 -11.53 -13.89 -5.95
C ARG A 206 -12.18 -12.71 -6.67
N TYR A 207 -11.85 -11.48 -6.27
CA TYR A 207 -12.39 -10.28 -6.92
C TYR A 207 -12.10 -10.27 -8.42
N LEU A 208 -10.87 -10.62 -8.84
CA LEU A 208 -10.49 -10.61 -10.25
C LEU A 208 -11.09 -11.78 -11.05
N ALA A 209 -11.42 -12.89 -10.40
CA ALA A 209 -12.14 -14.00 -11.02
C ALA A 209 -13.62 -13.65 -11.24
N ASP A 210 -14.27 -13.03 -10.25
CA ASP A 210 -15.69 -12.68 -10.30
C ASP A 210 -15.94 -11.42 -11.17
N HIS A 211 -14.99 -10.48 -11.18
CA HIS A 211 -15.09 -9.19 -11.85
C HIS A 211 -13.85 -8.87 -12.71
N PRO A 212 -13.54 -9.67 -13.74
CA PRO A 212 -12.33 -9.51 -14.55
C PRO A 212 -12.26 -8.18 -15.32
N ALA A 213 -13.43 -7.59 -15.60
CA ALA A 213 -13.60 -6.27 -16.22
C ALA A 213 -14.35 -5.28 -15.30
N GLY A 214 -14.40 -5.54 -13.99
CA GLY A 214 -15.07 -4.67 -13.02
C GLY A 214 -14.43 -3.28 -12.95
N ALA A 215 -15.16 -2.32 -12.38
CA ALA A 215 -14.74 -0.92 -12.34
C ALA A 215 -13.39 -0.71 -11.63
N PHE A 216 -13.04 -1.63 -10.71
CA PHE A 216 -11.79 -1.59 -9.95
C PHE A 216 -10.78 -2.68 -10.38
N ALA A 217 -10.98 -3.35 -11.52
CA ALA A 217 -10.10 -4.43 -11.98
C ALA A 217 -8.63 -4.00 -12.14
N ILE A 218 -8.39 -2.80 -12.65
CA ILE A 218 -7.03 -2.25 -12.80
C ILE A 218 -6.35 -2.09 -11.43
N GLU A 219 -7.03 -1.45 -10.47
CA GLU A 219 -6.50 -1.23 -9.13
C GLU A 219 -6.30 -2.55 -8.37
N ALA A 220 -7.24 -3.49 -8.53
CA ALA A 220 -7.13 -4.82 -7.93
C ALA A 220 -5.94 -5.63 -8.48
N ARG A 221 -5.66 -5.59 -9.78
CA ARG A 221 -4.46 -6.23 -10.37
C ARG A 221 -3.17 -5.64 -9.80
N TYR A 222 -3.11 -4.32 -9.64
CA TYR A 222 -1.96 -3.66 -9.03
C TYR A 222 -1.79 -4.07 -7.56
N ASN A 223 -2.86 -4.00 -6.76
CA ASN A 223 -2.82 -4.36 -5.34
C ASN A 223 -2.50 -5.85 -5.12
N ARG A 224 -2.99 -6.74 -5.99
CA ARG A 224 -2.58 -8.14 -6.03
C ARG A 224 -1.07 -8.28 -6.20
N ALA A 225 -0.46 -7.52 -7.12
CA ALA A 225 0.97 -7.56 -7.33
C ALA A 225 1.76 -7.13 -6.09
N LEU A 226 1.30 -6.11 -5.37
CA LEU A 226 1.94 -5.69 -4.11
C LEU A 226 1.89 -6.79 -3.04
N VAL A 227 0.77 -7.50 -2.93
CA VAL A 227 0.67 -8.63 -1.98
C VAL A 227 1.59 -9.79 -2.39
N LEU A 228 1.77 -10.05 -3.69
CA LEU A 228 2.74 -11.05 -4.16
C LEU A 228 4.19 -10.68 -3.79
N ILE A 229 4.54 -9.40 -3.78
CA ILE A 229 5.85 -8.93 -3.31
C ILE A 229 6.03 -9.24 -1.82
N GLN A 230 5.03 -8.95 -1.00
CA GLN A 230 5.06 -9.21 0.45
C GLN A 230 5.17 -10.72 0.76
N LEU A 231 4.63 -11.57 -0.10
CA LEU A 231 4.75 -13.03 -0.01
C LEU A 231 6.05 -13.58 -0.63
N GLU A 232 6.96 -12.72 -1.07
CA GLU A 232 8.22 -13.09 -1.76
C GLU A 232 7.99 -13.94 -3.04
N ARG A 233 6.80 -13.89 -3.64
CA ARG A 233 6.46 -14.56 -4.91
C ARG A 233 6.94 -13.71 -6.10
N ARG A 234 8.25 -13.50 -6.19
CA ARG A 234 8.90 -12.53 -7.08
C ARG A 234 8.54 -12.69 -8.56
N ALA A 235 8.56 -13.92 -9.08
CA ALA A 235 8.27 -14.20 -10.49
C ALA A 235 6.83 -13.80 -10.85
N GLU A 236 5.86 -14.12 -9.99
CA GLU A 236 4.46 -13.79 -10.21
C GLU A 236 4.18 -12.29 -10.03
N ALA A 237 4.82 -11.67 -9.05
CA ALA A 237 4.77 -10.21 -8.88
C ALA A 237 5.31 -9.50 -10.13
N ALA A 238 6.46 -9.95 -10.65
CA ALA A 238 7.07 -9.37 -11.84
C ALA A 238 6.19 -9.53 -13.08
N ALA A 239 5.51 -10.67 -13.24
CA ALA A 239 4.55 -10.91 -14.30
C ALA A 239 3.31 -10.01 -14.16
N ALA A 240 2.75 -9.88 -12.95
CA ALA A 240 1.58 -9.05 -12.67
C ALA A 240 1.85 -7.55 -12.90
N LEU A 241 3.06 -7.07 -12.63
CA LEU A 241 3.48 -5.68 -12.87
C LEU A 241 3.85 -5.39 -14.32
N ALA A 242 4.09 -6.41 -15.17
CA ALA A 242 4.58 -6.20 -16.53
C ALA A 242 3.70 -5.28 -17.39
N PRO A 243 2.35 -5.42 -17.38
CA PRO A 243 1.47 -4.53 -18.15
C PRO A 243 1.54 -3.06 -17.68
N PHE A 244 1.67 -2.84 -16.37
CA PHE A 244 1.79 -1.50 -15.79
C PHE A 244 3.13 -0.86 -16.19
N ALA A 245 4.24 -1.59 -16.03
CA ALA A 245 5.58 -1.11 -16.39
C ALA A 245 5.71 -0.80 -17.89
N ALA A 246 5.01 -1.55 -18.74
CA ALA A 246 4.94 -1.29 -20.19
C ALA A 246 4.09 -0.06 -20.57
N GLY A 247 3.38 0.55 -19.61
CA GLY A 247 2.45 1.66 -19.88
C GLY A 247 1.17 1.22 -20.61
N ALA A 248 0.88 -0.09 -20.66
CA ALA A 248 -0.25 -0.64 -21.41
C ALA A 248 -1.61 -0.45 -20.71
N ILE A 249 -1.62 0.10 -19.49
CA ILE A 249 -2.80 0.26 -18.65
C ILE A 249 -3.14 1.74 -18.51
N ALA A 250 -4.35 2.14 -18.93
CA ALA A 250 -5.01 3.43 -18.68
C ALA A 250 -4.04 4.64 -18.63
N ASP A 251 -3.53 5.06 -19.79
CA ASP A 251 -2.65 6.23 -19.93
C ASP A 251 -1.39 6.21 -19.04
N GLY A 252 -0.81 5.03 -18.84
CA GLY A 252 0.41 4.88 -18.03
C GLY A 252 0.13 4.83 -16.52
N TYR A 253 -1.07 4.41 -16.12
CA TYR A 253 -1.44 4.26 -14.71
C TYR A 253 -0.38 3.44 -13.93
N ARG A 254 0.25 4.09 -12.94
CA ARG A 254 1.32 3.54 -12.09
C ARG A 254 2.51 2.94 -12.83
N GLN A 255 2.80 3.40 -14.05
CA GLN A 255 3.88 2.87 -14.88
C GLN A 255 5.25 3.01 -14.22
N ARG A 256 5.53 4.19 -13.64
CA ARG A 256 6.82 4.50 -13.01
C ARG A 256 7.06 3.59 -11.80
N GLU A 257 6.09 3.48 -10.92
CA GLU A 257 6.13 2.63 -9.73
C GLU A 257 6.32 1.16 -10.11
N ALA A 258 5.53 0.67 -11.08
CA ALA A 258 5.64 -0.72 -11.54
C ALA A 258 7.02 -1.02 -12.17
N THR A 259 7.61 -0.06 -12.88
CA THR A 259 8.96 -0.19 -13.44
C THR A 259 10.01 -0.31 -12.34
N SER A 260 9.97 0.57 -11.34
CA SER A 260 10.87 0.52 -10.18
C SER A 260 10.74 -0.78 -9.39
N LEU A 261 9.51 -1.22 -9.12
CA LEU A 261 9.25 -2.49 -8.41
C LEU A 261 9.78 -3.69 -9.20
N ARG A 262 9.56 -3.75 -10.53
CA ARG A 262 10.10 -4.84 -11.36
C ARG A 262 11.63 -4.87 -11.38
N ALA A 263 12.28 -3.71 -11.45
CA ALA A 263 13.74 -3.62 -11.37
C ALA A 263 14.25 -4.20 -10.05
N ALA A 264 13.64 -3.82 -8.92
CA ALA A 264 13.99 -4.34 -7.60
C ALA A 264 13.77 -5.86 -7.46
N LEU A 265 12.77 -6.41 -8.15
CA LEU A 265 12.50 -7.86 -8.16
C LEU A 265 13.55 -8.66 -8.96
N GLY A 266 14.20 -8.05 -9.96
CA GLY A 266 15.19 -8.68 -10.84
C GLY A 266 16.62 -8.73 -10.30
N THR A 267 16.94 -7.97 -9.25
CA THR A 267 18.26 -8.02 -8.60
C THR A 267 18.37 -9.29 -7.73
N PRO A 268 19.35 -10.18 -7.98
CA PRO A 268 19.57 -11.41 -7.21
C PRO A 268 20.02 -11.13 -5.76
#